data_AF-M7NQM0-F1
#
_entry.id   AF-M7NQM0-F1
#
_cell.length_a   1.000
_cell.length_b   1.000
_cell.length_c   1.000
_cell.angle_alpha   90.00
_cell.angle_beta   90.00
_cell.angle_gamma   90.00
#
_symmetry.space_group_name_H-M   'P 1'
#
loop_
_entity.id
_entity.type
_entity.pdbx_description
1 polymer ?
#
loop_
_entity_poly.entity_id
_entity_poly.type
_entity_poly.pdbx_seq_one_letter_code
_entity_poly.pdbx_strand_id
1 'polypeptide(L)'
;MSDNKEITERIRNSDILYCPYPKCKSVILLKGMGVLVYRRNRILDNSCKLPSNAMSTFWTVSSPFIFENLGFSNDIEGNIKFLICADCDRGPLGYHDPNVLNNGEKEYLLATDRVIYGLSNDTDENYK
;
A
#
# COMPACT_ATOMS: atom_id res chain seq x y z
N MET A 1 7.03 4.40 -37.95
CA MET A 1 5.91 3.54 -37.51
C MET A 1 5.78 3.79 -36.02
N SER A 2 4.62 4.31 -35.64
CA SER A 2 4.40 4.98 -34.36
C SER A 2 4.20 3.95 -33.25
N ASP A 3 5.13 3.90 -32.31
CA ASP A 3 4.91 3.22 -31.03
C ASP A 3 3.96 4.11 -30.20
N ASN A 4 2.67 3.89 -30.39
CA ASN A 4 1.63 4.38 -29.49
C ASN A 4 1.79 3.63 -28.16
N LYS A 5 2.74 4.06 -27.34
CA LYS A 5 2.81 3.68 -25.94
C LYS A 5 1.62 4.35 -25.27
N GLU A 6 0.54 3.59 -25.14
CA GLU A 6 -0.66 3.94 -24.40
C GLU A 6 -0.23 4.47 -23.02
N ILE A 7 -0.20 5.79 -22.86
CA ILE A 7 0.04 6.44 -21.58
C ILE A 7 -1.27 6.27 -20.81
N THR A 8 -1.51 5.06 -20.30
CA THR A 8 -2.53 4.89 -19.26
C THR A 8 -2.05 5.71 -18.07
N GLU A 9 -2.73 6.82 -17.80
CA GLU A 9 -2.46 7.65 -16.62
C GLU A 9 -2.54 6.78 -15.37
N ARG A 10 -1.38 6.54 -14.76
CA ARG A 10 -1.29 5.77 -13.52
C ARG A 10 -1.80 6.65 -12.39
N ILE A 11 -2.95 6.31 -11.82
CA ILE A 11 -3.49 6.98 -10.63
C ILE A 11 -2.49 6.81 -9.49
N ARG A 12 -2.11 7.92 -8.87
CA ARG A 12 -1.20 7.96 -7.71
C ARG A 12 -1.94 8.45 -6.46
N ASN A 13 -1.46 8.08 -5.28
CA ASN A 13 -2.04 8.56 -4.04
C ASN A 13 -1.90 10.09 -3.93
N SER A 14 -3.01 10.79 -3.72
CA SER A 14 -3.07 12.25 -3.59
C SER A 14 -2.60 12.76 -2.23
N ASP A 15 -2.54 11.89 -1.23
CA ASP A 15 -2.32 12.24 0.17
C ASP A 15 -1.17 11.45 0.79
N ILE A 16 -0.64 11.97 1.89
CA ILE A 16 0.27 11.22 2.76
C ILE A 16 -0.56 10.12 3.45
N LEU A 17 -0.06 8.89 3.45
CA LEU A 17 -0.71 7.74 4.04
C LEU A 17 -0.10 7.44 5.41
N TYR A 18 -0.95 7.28 6.41
CA TYR A 18 -0.59 7.07 7.80
C TYR A 18 -1.02 5.69 8.29
N CYS A 19 -0.36 5.24 9.35
CA CYS A 19 -0.76 4.08 10.12
C CYS A 19 -2.21 4.22 10.62
N PRO A 20 -3.07 3.20 10.49
CA PRO A 20 -4.48 3.31 10.86
C PRO A 20 -4.78 3.18 12.35
N TYR A 21 -3.79 2.85 13.17
CA TYR A 21 -4.01 2.61 14.59
C TYR A 21 -4.12 3.93 15.36
N PRO A 22 -5.20 4.19 16.14
CA PRO A 22 -5.51 5.52 16.68
C PRO A 22 -4.43 6.22 17.52
N LYS A 23 -3.48 5.46 18.09
CA LYS A 23 -2.39 5.98 18.93
C LYS A 23 -1.05 6.08 18.18
N CYS A 24 -1.00 5.61 16.93
CA CYS A 24 0.17 5.64 16.08
C CYS A 24 -0.02 6.72 15.02
N LYS A 25 0.95 7.64 14.90
CA LYS A 25 0.94 8.73 13.89
C LYS A 25 1.98 8.50 12.79
N SER A 26 2.43 7.26 12.65
CA SER A 26 3.50 6.88 11.75
C SER A 26 3.12 7.16 10.30
N VAL A 27 4.04 7.78 9.55
CA VAL A 27 3.90 7.96 8.11
C VAL A 27 4.29 6.65 7.43
N ILE A 28 3.43 6.13 6.57
CA ILE A 28 3.66 4.88 5.84
C ILE A 28 4.15 5.17 4.43
N LEU A 29 3.48 6.07 3.70
CA LEU A 29 3.80 6.38 2.31
C LEU A 29 3.56 7.86 2.02
N LEU A 30 4.52 8.53 1.39
CA LEU A 30 4.39 9.93 1.00
C LEU A 30 3.45 10.11 -0.20
N LYS A 31 2.95 11.34 -0.38
CA LYS A 31 2.10 11.75 -1.51
C LYS A 31 2.76 11.39 -2.83
N GLY A 32 2.00 10.80 -3.75
CA GLY A 32 2.42 10.49 -5.11
C GLY A 32 3.34 9.27 -5.27
N MET A 33 3.74 8.61 -4.19
CA MET A 33 4.72 7.51 -4.26
C MET A 33 4.12 6.16 -4.65
N GLY A 34 2.85 5.92 -4.32
CA GLY A 34 2.11 4.71 -4.67
C GLY A 34 1.34 4.85 -5.97
N VAL A 35 1.29 3.77 -6.76
CA VAL A 35 0.43 3.66 -7.94
C VAL A 35 -0.76 2.74 -7.63
N LEU A 36 -1.97 3.15 -8.00
CA LEU A 36 -3.17 2.35 -7.78
C LEU A 36 -3.15 1.11 -8.69
N VAL A 37 -3.33 -0.07 -8.10
CA VAL A 37 -3.46 -1.33 -8.83
C VAL A 37 -4.57 -2.19 -8.25
N TYR A 38 -5.09 -3.10 -9.07
CA TYR A 38 -6.04 -4.12 -8.67
C TYR A 38 -5.33 -5.48 -8.59
N ARG A 39 -5.39 -6.14 -7.43
CA ARG A 39 -4.71 -7.41 -7.15
C ARG A 39 -5.59 -8.32 -6.29
N ARG A 40 -5.30 -9.62 -6.30
CA ARG A 40 -5.94 -10.54 -5.34
C ARG A 40 -5.51 -10.17 -3.94
N ASN A 41 -6.46 -9.98 -3.05
CA ASN A 41 -6.16 -9.78 -1.65
C ASN A 41 -5.67 -11.11 -1.05
N ARG A 42 -4.52 -11.05 -0.38
CA ARG A 42 -3.94 -12.20 0.34
C ARG A 42 -3.85 -11.97 1.83
N ILE A 43 -4.42 -10.86 2.28
CA ILE A 43 -4.53 -10.53 3.69
C ILE A 43 -5.73 -11.30 4.25
N LEU A 44 -5.48 -12.08 5.30
CA LEU A 44 -6.54 -12.76 6.04
C LEU A 44 -7.40 -11.72 6.76
N ASP A 45 -8.71 -11.84 6.62
CA ASP A 45 -9.64 -11.13 7.49
C ASP A 45 -9.85 -11.97 8.76
N ASN A 46 -9.63 -11.38 9.94
CA ASN A 46 -9.87 -12.09 11.20
C ASN A 46 -11.35 -12.50 11.36
N SER A 47 -12.27 -11.91 10.58
CA SER A 47 -13.68 -12.29 10.53
C SER A 47 -13.95 -13.56 9.71
N CYS A 48 -13.09 -13.90 8.74
CA CYS A 48 -13.30 -14.98 7.79
C CYS A 48 -12.04 -15.87 7.74
N LYS A 49 -12.16 -17.12 8.19
CA LYS A 49 -11.05 -18.10 8.25
C LYS A 49 -10.47 -18.53 6.88
N LEU A 50 -10.72 -17.80 5.80
CA LEU A 50 -10.10 -18.00 4.50
C LEU A 50 -9.47 -16.69 4.01
N PRO A 51 -8.33 -16.75 3.31
CA PRO A 51 -7.82 -15.58 2.61
C PRO A 51 -8.92 -15.06 1.68
N SER A 52 -9.19 -13.76 1.74
CA SER A 52 -10.12 -13.12 0.84
C SER A 52 -9.51 -13.13 -0.55
N ASN A 53 -9.61 -14.25 -1.28
CA ASN A 53 -9.15 -14.39 -2.67
C ASN A 53 -9.91 -13.45 -3.65
N ALA A 54 -10.74 -12.55 -3.12
CA ALA A 54 -11.34 -11.45 -3.83
C ALA A 54 -10.27 -10.47 -4.31
N MET A 55 -10.60 -9.76 -5.37
CA MET A 55 -9.76 -8.69 -5.87
C MET A 55 -10.00 -7.40 -5.07
N SER A 56 -8.93 -6.69 -4.74
CA SER A 56 -8.95 -5.44 -3.99
C SER A 56 -7.96 -4.43 -4.58
N THR A 57 -8.04 -3.19 -4.11
CA THR A 57 -7.17 -2.08 -4.52
C THR A 57 -5.98 -1.91 -3.60
N PHE A 58 -4.83 -1.63 -4.19
CA PHE A 58 -3.56 -1.44 -3.50
C PHE A 58 -2.79 -0.26 -4.08
N TRP A 59 -2.00 0.39 -3.22
CA TRP A 59 -0.88 1.22 -3.64
C TRP A 59 0.35 0.33 -3.83
N THR A 60 0.80 0.19 -5.08
CA THR A 60 2.02 -0.55 -5.41
C THR A 60 3.24 0.37 -5.39
N VAL A 61 4.34 -0.17 -4.86
CA VAL A 61 5.69 0.39 -4.98
C VAL A 61 6.68 -0.70 -5.39
N SER A 62 7.76 -0.32 -6.09
CA SER A 62 8.76 -1.26 -6.61
C SER A 62 9.85 -1.64 -5.61
N SER A 63 9.97 -0.88 -4.52
CA SER A 63 11.03 -1.02 -3.53
C SER A 63 10.48 -0.75 -2.13
N PRO A 64 10.87 -1.53 -1.10
CA PRO A 64 10.41 -1.31 0.25
C PRO A 64 10.99 -0.02 0.86
N PHE A 65 12.10 0.49 0.32
CA PHE A 65 12.73 1.74 0.73
C PHE A 65 11.93 2.99 0.32
N ILE A 66 10.83 2.83 -0.41
CA ILE A 66 9.91 3.92 -0.75
C ILE A 66 8.95 4.22 0.42
N PHE A 67 8.75 3.26 1.33
CA PHE A 67 7.98 3.49 2.54
C PHE A 67 8.80 4.21 3.60
N GLU A 68 8.15 5.02 4.43
CA GLU A 68 8.81 5.77 5.50
C GLU A 68 9.02 4.90 6.74
N ASN A 69 7.93 4.42 7.36
CA ASN A 69 7.98 3.64 8.61
C ASN A 69 7.24 2.31 8.48
N LEU A 70 7.65 1.52 7.50
CA LEU A 70 7.04 0.22 7.19
C LEU A 70 8.05 -0.91 7.38
N GLY A 71 7.63 -1.95 8.09
CA GLY A 71 8.36 -3.18 8.30
C GLY A 71 7.68 -4.37 7.64
N PHE A 72 8.25 -5.55 7.87
CA PHE A 72 7.67 -6.83 7.48
C PHE A 72 7.35 -7.66 8.73
N SER A 73 6.28 -8.44 8.69
CA SER A 73 6.04 -9.48 9.70
C SER A 73 7.18 -10.48 9.73
N ASN A 74 7.30 -11.20 10.85
CA ASN A 74 8.11 -12.41 10.90
C ASN A 74 7.67 -13.38 9.79
N ASP A 75 8.61 -14.22 9.33
CA ASP A 75 8.33 -15.19 8.27
C ASP A 75 7.25 -16.17 8.75
N ILE A 76 6.10 -16.13 8.09
CA ILE A 76 5.00 -17.08 8.27
C ILE A 76 5.12 -18.12 7.14
N GLU A 77 4.75 -19.38 7.41
CA GLU A 77 4.64 -20.41 6.38
C GLU A 77 3.83 -19.89 5.17
N GLY A 78 4.41 -20.02 3.97
CA GLY A 78 3.76 -19.57 2.72
C GLY A 78 4.49 -18.46 1.95
N ASN A 79 5.70 -18.05 2.38
CA ASN A 79 6.60 -17.10 1.69
C ASN A 79 6.07 -15.65 1.53
N ILE A 80 4.79 -15.39 1.76
CA ILE A 80 4.22 -14.04 1.73
C ILE A 80 4.72 -13.27 2.95
N LYS A 81 5.30 -12.09 2.71
CA LYS A 81 5.70 -11.16 3.77
C LYS A 81 4.61 -10.12 3.95
N PHE A 82 4.03 -10.05 5.14
CA PHE A 82 3.03 -9.03 5.41
C PHE A 82 3.70 -7.71 5.77
N LEU A 83 3.13 -6.61 5.29
CA LEU A 83 3.61 -5.27 5.62
C LEU A 83 3.02 -4.85 6.97
N ILE A 84 3.84 -4.35 7.89
CA ILE A 84 3.42 -3.88 9.22
C ILE A 84 3.92 -2.46 9.46
N CYS A 85 3.27 -1.71 10.35
CA CYS A 85 3.80 -0.43 10.81
C CYS A 85 5.06 -0.68 11.65
N ALA A 86 6.18 -0.01 11.32
CA ALA A 86 7.45 -0.16 12.03
C ALA A 86 7.43 0.46 13.45
N ASP A 87 6.56 1.44 13.71
CA ASP A 87 6.52 2.14 15.01
C ASP A 87 5.67 1.41 16.06
N CYS A 88 4.67 0.65 15.63
CA CYS A 88 3.75 -0.01 16.56
C CYS A 88 3.61 -1.52 16.37
N ASP A 89 4.35 -2.10 15.41
CA ASP A 89 4.35 -3.54 15.08
C ASP A 89 2.97 -4.13 14.77
N ARG A 90 2.05 -3.28 14.30
CA ARG A 90 0.69 -3.69 13.97
C ARG A 90 0.46 -3.76 12.48
N GLY A 91 -0.39 -4.69 12.08
CA GLY A 91 -0.78 -4.92 10.70
C GLY A 91 -1.64 -6.19 10.61
N PRO A 92 -1.75 -6.79 9.42
CA PRO A 92 -1.05 -6.41 8.19
C PRO A 92 -1.68 -5.18 7.51
N LEU A 93 -0.86 -4.25 7.02
CA LEU A 93 -1.26 -3.10 6.20
C LEU A 93 -1.26 -3.43 4.70
N GLY A 94 -0.62 -4.53 4.33
CA GLY A 94 -0.32 -4.89 2.95
C GLY A 94 0.40 -6.23 2.87
N TYR A 95 0.87 -6.60 1.69
CA TYR A 95 1.72 -7.78 1.52
C TYR A 95 2.74 -7.63 0.38
N HIS A 96 3.76 -8.49 0.42
CA HIS A 96 4.70 -8.76 -0.65
C HIS A 96 4.78 -10.27 -0.87
N ASP A 97 4.57 -10.73 -2.11
CA ASP A 97 4.81 -12.11 -2.49
C ASP A 97 6.13 -12.19 -3.28
N PRO A 98 7.21 -12.76 -2.72
CA PRO A 98 8.50 -12.85 -3.39
C PRO A 98 8.47 -13.73 -4.64
N ASN A 99 7.45 -14.57 -4.82
CA ASN A 99 7.29 -15.43 -5.99
C ASN A 99 6.48 -14.78 -7.12
N VAL A 100 5.96 -13.57 -6.92
CA VAL A 100 5.18 -12.84 -7.94
C VAL A 100 5.96 -11.59 -8.35
N LEU A 101 6.26 -11.50 -9.64
CA LEU A 101 6.90 -10.34 -10.26
C LEU A 101 5.92 -9.58 -11.14
N ASN A 102 5.96 -8.25 -11.08
CA ASN A 102 5.23 -7.36 -11.96
C ASN A 102 6.19 -6.83 -13.03
N ASN A 103 6.03 -7.28 -14.29
CA ASN A 103 6.96 -6.98 -15.39
C ASN A 103 8.43 -7.31 -15.08
N GLY A 104 8.67 -8.41 -14.35
CA GLY A 104 10.02 -8.85 -13.96
C GLY A 104 10.58 -8.19 -12.70
N GLU A 105 9.84 -7.27 -12.08
CA GLU A 105 10.26 -6.57 -10.86
C GLU A 105 9.45 -7.00 -9.64
N LYS A 106 10.04 -6.82 -8.45
CA LYS A 106 9.32 -7.03 -7.18
C LYS A 106 8.24 -5.97 -7.01
N GLU A 107 7.15 -6.38 -6.37
CA GLU A 107 6.00 -5.51 -6.09
C GLU A 107 5.63 -5.61 -4.60
N TYR A 108 5.40 -4.46 -3.98
CA TYR A 108 4.99 -4.32 -2.59
C TYR A 108 3.64 -3.61 -2.57
N LEU A 109 2.63 -4.25 -1.97
CA LEU A 109 1.23 -3.86 -2.10
C LEU A 109 0.69 -3.39 -0.74
N LEU A 110 0.47 -2.08 -0.62
CA LEU A 110 -0.16 -1.45 0.55
C LEU A 110 -1.67 -1.35 0.31
N ALA A 111 -2.48 -1.97 1.17
CA ALA A 111 -3.93 -2.03 0.96
C ALA A 111 -4.57 -0.65 1.19
N THR A 112 -5.41 -0.20 0.24
CA THR A 112 -5.98 1.16 0.26
C THR A 112 -6.92 1.40 1.44
N ASP A 113 -7.50 0.35 2.00
CA ASP A 113 -8.46 0.32 3.11
C ASP A 113 -7.80 0.07 4.48
N ARG A 114 -6.47 -0.10 4.52
CA ARG A 114 -5.70 -0.35 5.76
C ARG A 114 -4.73 0.77 6.12
N VAL A 115 -5.00 1.98 5.63
CA VAL A 115 -4.24 3.20 5.93
C VAL A 115 -5.19 4.38 6.11
N ILE A 116 -4.71 5.44 6.76
CA ILE A 116 -5.43 6.70 6.90
C ILE A 116 -4.83 7.71 5.92
N TYR A 117 -5.68 8.41 5.18
CA TYR A 117 -5.28 9.46 4.27
C TYR A 117 -5.20 10.77 5.05
N GLY A 118 -4.05 11.43 5.00
CA GLY A 118 -3.90 12.78 5.51
C GLY A 118 -4.80 13.73 4.74
N LEU A 119 -5.44 14.67 5.43
CA LEU A 119 -6.12 15.75 4.73
C LEU A 119 -5.06 16.58 4.01
N SER A 120 -5.12 16.63 2.68
CA SER A 120 -4.47 17.69 1.92
C SER A 120 -5.14 19.00 2.32
N ASN A 121 -4.45 19.84 3.09
CA ASN A 121 -4.84 21.24 3.28
C ASN A 121 -4.52 22.01 2.00
N ASP A 122 -5.20 21.67 0.90
CA ASP A 122 -5.15 22.48 -0.31
C ASP A 122 -6.11 23.67 -0.09
N THR A 123 -5.57 24.71 0.57
CA THR A 123 -6.03 26.11 0.62
C THR A 123 -7.53 26.41 0.56
N ASP A 124 -8.13 26.75 1.69
CA ASP A 124 -9.23 27.73 1.78
C ASP A 124 -8.90 28.81 2.82
N GLU A 125 -7.77 29.51 2.60
CA GLU A 125 -7.53 30.85 3.18
C GLU A 125 -8.04 31.95 2.22
N ASN A 126 -9.28 31.83 1.74
CA ASN A 126 -9.95 32.93 1.04
C ASN A 126 -11.41 33.07 1.46
N TYR A 127 -11.60 33.47 2.72
CA TYR A 127 -12.72 34.34 3.08
C TYR A 127 -12.27 35.26 4.21
N LYS A 128 -11.70 36.41 3.82
CA LYS A 128 -11.68 37.63 4.64
C LYS A 128 -12.81 38.53 4.15
#